data_AF-R5KQK3-F1
#
_entry.id   AF-R5KQK3-F1
#
_cell.length_a   1.000
_cell.length_b   1.000
_cell.length_c   1.000
_cell.angle_alpha   90.00
_cell.angle_beta   90.00
_cell.angle_gamma   90.00
#
_symmetry.space_group_name_H-M   'P 1'
#
loop_
_entity.id
_entity.type
_entity.pdbx_description
1 polymer ?
#
loop_
_entity_poly.entity_id
_entity_poly.type
_entity_poly.pdbx_seq_one_letter_code
_entity_poly.pdbx_strand_id
1 'polypeptide(L)'
;MTIRPVASVSLVNRYNQLNFEGNKKKNQHQNSNSTNSISHKLAVPLAATILAMSPMASSASNKYVDRIEDTIELYEIENLNNYEQSDRKIIKHKAYSYEASYQKPNGEVYKRNEVRVVNFVSTDNNDSTFEEVNIGVIDDTDKSNPKILKTYDLKDFCEYNYEIVSSDNSASNNFSLQQMFINDIEKEQNSNFTRDVISEKEICKFVRSELESPRNNSGIKVTTYDRKIRPASSYDLQNVAPANTMKNAVPCDYSKYKRLGSQDYKGKNGNYNITYYSITGADEIELVSLKKDGGPALTVRANIPAKATFFAKDSEPQIIEYGIVELKDGNDRKHYISDMDLTNALTIIYNDPASCYNVFTCKPGNKVYNISPKGALIPLN
;
A
#
# COMPACT_ATOMS: atom_id res chain seq x y z
N MET A 1 50.19 -21.34 -10.82
CA MET A 1 50.15 -20.34 -9.74
C MET A 1 48.95 -20.63 -8.88
N THR A 2 49.18 -20.95 -7.61
CA THR A 2 48.15 -21.30 -6.63
C THR A 2 47.96 -20.10 -5.72
N ILE A 3 46.77 -19.52 -5.71
CA ILE A 3 46.43 -18.39 -4.81
C ILE A 3 45.72 -18.98 -3.59
N ARG A 4 46.38 -18.87 -2.43
CA ARG A 4 45.82 -19.23 -1.11
C ARG A 4 45.08 -18.02 -0.50
N PRO A 5 44.05 -18.24 0.33
CA PRO A 5 43.35 -17.15 1.02
C PRO A 5 44.21 -16.57 2.16
N VAL A 6 44.13 -15.26 2.32
CA VAL A 6 44.76 -14.50 3.42
C VAL A 6 43.70 -14.29 4.51
N ALA A 7 44.00 -14.76 5.72
CA ALA A 7 43.28 -14.39 6.94
C ALA A 7 44.27 -13.68 7.89
N SER A 8 43.81 -12.60 8.53
CA SER A 8 44.44 -12.00 9.71
C SER A 8 43.50 -10.94 10.29
N VAL A 9 43.36 -10.67 11.59
CA VAL A 9 43.64 -11.31 12.89
C VAL A 9 43.03 -10.32 13.91
N SER A 10 42.49 -10.84 15.01
CA SER A 10 42.09 -10.21 16.27
C SER A 10 42.20 -8.68 16.48
N LEU A 11 41.10 -8.06 16.91
CA LEU A 11 41.09 -6.90 17.81
C LEU A 11 40.07 -7.12 18.92
N VAL A 12 40.51 -7.79 19.98
CA VAL A 12 39.87 -7.75 21.30
C VAL A 12 40.72 -6.83 22.16
N ASN A 13 40.22 -5.63 22.50
CA ASN A 13 40.13 -5.15 23.89
C ASN A 13 39.74 -3.66 24.03
N ARG A 14 38.78 -3.44 24.96
CA ARG A 14 38.46 -2.22 25.75
C ARG A 14 37.78 -1.09 24.96
N TYR A 15 36.54 -0.71 25.26
CA TYR A 15 36.16 0.02 26.47
C TYR A 15 34.64 0.02 26.71
N ASN A 16 34.27 0.14 27.99
CA ASN A 16 32.94 0.41 28.58
C ASN A 16 31.98 -0.77 28.78
N GLN A 17 32.37 -1.66 29.70
CA GLN A 17 31.43 -2.27 30.64
C GLN A 17 31.05 -1.22 31.70
N LEU A 18 29.78 -0.81 31.73
CA LEU A 18 29.20 -0.07 32.84
C LEU A 18 28.81 -1.07 33.93
N ASN A 19 29.65 -1.16 34.97
CA ASN A 19 29.30 -1.81 36.23
C ASN A 19 28.39 -0.90 37.05
N PHE A 20 27.23 -1.41 37.46
CA PHE A 20 26.51 -0.87 38.62
C PHE A 20 26.83 -1.75 39.83
N GLU A 21 27.77 -1.31 40.65
CA GLU A 21 27.96 -1.84 42.01
C GLU A 21 26.87 -1.30 42.93
N GLY A 22 26.06 -2.21 43.49
CA GLY A 22 25.12 -1.92 44.58
C GLY A 22 25.62 -2.52 45.90
N ASN A 23 25.86 -1.64 46.87
CA ASN A 23 26.41 -1.90 48.21
C ASN A 23 25.87 -3.14 48.96
N LYS A 24 26.79 -3.98 49.44
CA LYS A 24 26.55 -4.91 50.57
C LYS A 24 26.91 -4.23 51.90
N LYS A 25 25.99 -4.25 52.87
CA LYS A 25 26.31 -4.14 54.31
C LYS A 25 26.05 -5.48 55.01
N LYS A 26 27.09 -6.03 55.65
CA LYS A 26 27.07 -7.01 56.77
C LYS A 26 26.74 -6.24 58.07
N ASN A 27 26.24 -6.74 59.20
CA ASN A 27 25.97 -8.05 59.82
C ASN A 27 25.04 -7.75 61.03
N GLN A 28 24.18 -8.69 61.46
CA GLN A 28 24.18 -9.23 62.84
C GLN A 28 23.12 -10.32 63.06
N HIS A 29 23.47 -11.30 63.89
CA HIS A 29 22.72 -12.48 64.31
C HIS A 29 21.81 -12.21 65.53
N GLN A 30 20.67 -12.91 65.65
CA GLN A 30 20.33 -13.77 66.81
C GLN A 30 18.99 -14.53 66.66
N ASN A 31 19.09 -15.86 66.83
CA ASN A 31 18.22 -16.85 67.47
C ASN A 31 16.67 -16.76 67.55
N SER A 32 16.08 -17.89 67.09
CA SER A 32 15.12 -18.79 67.78
C SER A 32 13.60 -18.60 67.68
N ASN A 33 12.99 -19.72 67.29
CA ASN A 33 11.67 -20.31 67.63
C ASN A 33 10.38 -19.88 66.92
N SER A 34 9.85 -20.87 66.17
CA SER A 34 8.47 -21.34 66.00
C SER A 34 7.33 -20.31 65.86
N THR A 35 6.61 -20.37 64.73
CA THR A 35 5.26 -20.95 64.58
C THR A 35 4.60 -20.45 63.29
N ASN A 36 3.84 -21.36 62.67
CA ASN A 36 2.75 -21.12 61.71
C ASN A 36 3.04 -20.31 60.44
N SER A 37 3.17 -21.08 59.36
CA SER A 37 3.00 -20.65 57.97
C SER A 37 1.59 -20.09 57.73
N ILE A 38 1.49 -18.78 57.60
CA ILE A 38 0.40 -18.14 56.85
C ILE A 38 1.06 -17.33 55.73
N SER A 39 1.16 -17.95 54.57
CA SER A 39 1.47 -17.25 53.34
C SER A 39 0.25 -16.39 52.99
N HIS A 40 0.27 -15.10 53.34
CA HIS A 40 -0.56 -14.13 52.65
C HIS A 40 -0.04 -14.02 51.20
N LYS A 41 -0.53 -14.94 50.34
CA LYS A 41 -0.52 -14.72 48.90
C LYS A 41 -1.40 -13.49 48.68
N LEU A 42 -0.76 -12.34 48.49
CA LEU A 42 -1.34 -11.23 47.78
C LEU A 42 -1.77 -11.79 46.41
N ALA A 43 -3.05 -12.09 46.28
CA ALA A 43 -3.67 -12.32 45.00
C ALA A 43 -3.55 -11.01 44.22
N VAL A 44 -2.64 -10.96 43.27
CA VAL A 44 -2.63 -9.89 42.27
C VAL A 44 -3.50 -10.39 41.11
N PRO A 45 -4.69 -9.81 40.87
CA PRO A 45 -5.43 -10.09 39.65
C PRO A 45 -4.77 -9.33 38.50
N LEU A 46 -3.64 -9.83 38.01
CA LEU A 46 -2.94 -9.32 36.82
C LEU A 46 -3.51 -9.99 35.57
N ALA A 47 -4.82 -9.85 35.34
CA ALA A 47 -5.44 -10.31 34.08
C ALA A 47 -6.70 -9.54 33.67
N ALA A 48 -7.20 -8.58 34.46
CA ALA A 48 -8.47 -7.91 34.15
C ALA A 48 -8.39 -6.37 34.03
N THR A 49 -7.22 -5.73 34.22
CA THR A 49 -7.14 -4.26 34.34
C THR A 49 -6.09 -3.59 33.45
N ILE A 50 -5.73 -4.16 32.28
CA ILE A 50 -4.92 -3.44 31.26
C ILE A 50 -5.63 -3.37 29.88
N LEU A 51 -6.87 -3.86 29.74
CA LEU A 51 -7.65 -3.66 28.50
C LEU A 51 -8.79 -2.65 28.63
N ALA A 52 -8.99 -2.07 29.82
CA ALA A 52 -9.94 -0.99 30.03
C ALA A 52 -9.21 0.21 30.61
N MET A 53 -8.47 0.93 29.76
CA MET A 53 -8.19 2.38 29.84
C MET A 53 -7.07 2.73 28.85
N SER A 54 -7.42 2.73 27.58
CA SER A 54 -6.92 3.70 26.61
C SER A 54 -8.00 3.81 25.54
N PRO A 55 -8.65 4.96 25.33
CA PRO A 55 -9.27 5.17 24.04
C PRO A 55 -8.12 5.03 23.03
N MET A 56 -8.22 4.06 22.11
CA MET A 56 -7.45 4.13 20.88
C MET A 56 -7.85 5.45 20.23
N ALA A 57 -7.09 6.51 20.52
CA ALA A 57 -7.05 7.68 19.69
C ALA A 57 -6.54 7.18 18.34
N SER A 58 -7.48 7.00 17.42
CA SER A 58 -7.28 6.81 16.00
C SER A 58 -6.58 8.06 15.43
N SER A 59 -5.30 8.23 15.72
CA SER A 59 -4.47 9.30 15.18
C SER A 59 -3.03 9.13 15.63
N ALA A 60 -2.38 8.08 15.15
CA ALA A 60 -0.94 8.08 14.94
C ALA A 60 -0.68 7.57 13.52
N SER A 61 -1.23 8.30 12.55
CA SER A 61 -0.67 8.30 11.21
C SER A 61 0.81 8.65 11.37
N ASN A 62 1.71 7.72 11.08
CA ASN A 62 3.05 8.08 10.63
C ASN A 62 2.85 8.83 9.31
N LYS A 63 2.50 10.11 9.42
CA LYS A 63 2.67 11.07 8.34
C LYS A 63 4.17 11.11 8.13
N TYR A 64 4.63 10.39 7.11
CA TYR A 64 5.64 11.00 6.26
C TYR A 64 5.03 12.33 5.83
N VAL A 65 5.40 13.38 6.56
CA VAL A 65 5.18 14.76 6.14
C VAL A 65 6.24 15.00 5.08
N ASP A 66 6.10 14.36 3.91
CA ASP A 66 6.45 15.05 2.69
C ASP A 66 5.28 16.00 2.47
N ARG A 67 5.41 17.20 3.06
CA ARG A 67 4.68 18.36 2.60
C ARG A 67 4.98 18.48 1.11
N ILE A 68 4.06 18.04 0.27
CA ILE A 68 3.78 18.82 -0.93
C ILE A 68 3.08 20.06 -0.37
N GLU A 69 3.86 21.07 0.00
CA GLU A 69 3.32 22.41 -0.02
C GLU A 69 2.90 22.63 -1.46
N ASP A 70 1.58 22.72 -1.67
CA ASP A 70 0.95 23.30 -2.85
C ASP A 70 1.55 24.70 -3.05
N THR A 71 2.78 24.77 -3.55
CA THR A 71 3.33 25.96 -4.18
C THR A 71 2.71 25.98 -5.57
N ILE A 72 1.42 26.33 -5.59
CA ILE A 72 0.73 26.75 -6.80
C ILE A 72 1.38 28.09 -7.16
N GLU A 73 2.54 28.06 -7.80
CA GLU A 73 2.99 29.18 -8.60
C GLU A 73 2.03 29.22 -9.81
N LEU A 74 1.11 30.18 -9.79
CA LEU A 74 0.30 30.52 -10.95
C LEU A 74 1.25 31.12 -12.00
N TYR A 75 1.67 30.31 -12.97
CA TYR A 75 2.44 30.80 -14.10
C TYR A 75 1.48 31.45 -15.10
N GLU A 76 1.69 32.74 -15.36
CA GLU A 76 1.12 33.42 -16.51
C GLU A 76 2.03 33.06 -17.71
N ILE A 77 1.59 32.11 -18.53
CA ILE A 77 2.41 31.57 -19.62
C ILE A 77 2.30 32.50 -20.82
N GLU A 78 3.35 33.30 -21.06
CA GLU A 78 3.48 34.02 -22.33
C GLU A 78 3.61 33.01 -23.48
N ASN A 79 2.85 33.23 -24.56
CA ASN A 79 2.62 32.35 -25.73
C ASN A 79 1.44 31.35 -25.67
N LEU A 80 0.51 31.43 -24.70
CA LEU A 80 -0.80 30.78 -24.89
C LEU A 80 -1.48 31.27 -26.20
N ASN A 81 -1.27 32.55 -26.56
CA ASN A 81 -1.78 33.18 -27.77
C ASN A 81 -1.16 32.63 -29.07
N ASN A 82 -0.02 31.93 -29.03
CA ASN A 82 0.51 31.25 -30.24
C ASN A 82 -0.21 29.92 -30.51
N TYR A 83 -1.00 29.43 -29.54
CA TYR A 83 -1.89 28.27 -29.70
C TYR A 83 -3.27 28.68 -30.24
N GLU A 84 -3.62 29.98 -30.17
CA GLU A 84 -4.74 30.57 -30.90
C GLU A 84 -4.39 30.68 -32.39
N GLN A 85 -4.26 29.53 -33.06
CA GLN A 85 -4.36 29.51 -34.51
C GLN A 85 -5.76 29.97 -34.89
N SER A 86 -5.89 30.72 -35.99
CA SER A 86 -7.19 31.19 -36.50
C SER A 86 -8.20 30.04 -36.48
N ASP A 87 -9.25 30.18 -35.66
CA ASP A 87 -10.37 29.26 -35.41
C ASP A 87 -10.25 28.31 -34.19
N ARG A 88 -9.15 28.33 -33.42
CA ARG A 88 -9.03 27.60 -32.13
C ARG A 88 -8.87 28.57 -30.97
N LYS A 89 -9.66 28.38 -29.90
CA LYS A 89 -9.64 29.24 -28.71
C LYS A 89 -9.54 28.44 -27.43
N ILE A 90 -8.63 28.83 -26.54
CA ILE A 90 -8.52 28.22 -25.21
C ILE A 90 -9.61 28.82 -24.32
N ILE A 91 -10.63 28.04 -23.98
CA ILE A 91 -11.74 28.49 -23.13
C ILE A 91 -11.43 28.35 -21.64
N LYS A 92 -10.49 27.47 -21.29
CA LYS A 92 -10.05 27.21 -19.92
C LYS A 92 -8.68 26.56 -19.93
N HIS A 93 -7.84 26.93 -18.96
CA HIS A 93 -6.55 26.28 -18.76
C HIS A 93 -6.19 26.20 -17.27
N LYS A 94 -5.26 25.31 -16.95
CA LYS A 94 -4.61 25.26 -15.64
C LYS A 94 -3.22 24.64 -15.74
N ALA A 95 -2.25 25.29 -15.13
CA ALA A 95 -0.88 24.82 -15.02
C ALA A 95 -0.65 24.07 -13.70
N TYR A 96 0.21 23.06 -13.76
CA TYR A 96 0.62 22.22 -12.65
C TYR A 96 2.13 22.08 -12.67
N SER A 97 2.78 22.50 -11.59
CA SER A 97 4.20 22.26 -11.35
C SER A 97 4.35 21.08 -10.40
N TYR A 98 5.19 20.11 -10.74
CA TYR A 98 5.48 18.97 -9.89
C TYR A 98 6.91 18.47 -10.11
N GLU A 99 7.45 17.79 -9.11
CA GLU A 99 8.76 17.16 -9.20
C GLU A 99 8.60 15.74 -9.77
N ALA A 100 8.97 15.57 -11.04
CA ALA A 100 8.98 14.29 -11.72
C ALA A 100 10.23 13.49 -11.33
N SER A 101 10.06 12.21 -11.00
CA SER A 101 11.17 11.27 -10.77
C SER A 101 11.41 10.43 -12.01
N TYR A 102 12.65 10.47 -12.50
CA TYR A 102 13.08 9.77 -13.69
C TYR A 102 14.15 8.74 -13.35
N GLN A 103 14.08 7.57 -14.00
CA GLN A 103 15.11 6.54 -13.88
C GLN A 103 15.98 6.51 -15.14
N LYS A 104 17.27 6.74 -14.99
CA LYS A 104 18.26 6.59 -16.07
C LYS A 104 18.42 5.09 -16.42
N PRO A 105 18.94 4.76 -17.63
CA PRO A 105 19.23 3.38 -18.02
C PRO A 105 20.18 2.63 -17.07
N ASN A 106 21.03 3.35 -16.33
CA ASN A 106 21.93 2.80 -15.32
C ASN A 106 21.24 2.54 -13.96
N GLY A 107 19.93 2.79 -13.85
CA GLY A 107 19.13 2.61 -12.63
C GLY A 107 19.12 3.79 -11.67
N GLU A 108 19.91 4.84 -11.92
CA GLU A 108 19.98 6.05 -11.10
C GLU A 108 18.69 6.87 -11.22
N VAL A 109 18.13 7.27 -10.08
CA VAL A 109 16.93 8.11 -10.02
C VAL A 109 17.35 9.57 -9.91
N TYR A 110 16.84 10.42 -10.79
CA TYR A 110 16.97 11.87 -10.69
C TYR A 110 15.60 12.54 -10.69
N LYS A 111 15.55 13.72 -10.08
CA LYS A 111 14.34 14.52 -9.94
C LYS A 111 14.44 15.76 -10.82
N ARG A 112 13.35 16.12 -11.50
CA ARG A 112 13.25 17.32 -12.32
C ARG A 112 11.89 17.97 -12.08
N ASN A 113 11.88 19.29 -11.90
CA ASN A 113 10.63 20.04 -11.92
C ASN A 113 10.09 20.10 -13.34
N GLU A 114 8.82 19.76 -13.48
CA GLU A 114 8.08 19.84 -14.72
C GLU A 114 6.81 20.64 -14.55
N VAL A 115 6.50 21.43 -15.57
CA VAL A 115 5.26 22.18 -15.64
C VAL A 115 4.42 21.59 -16.77
N ARG A 116 3.23 21.10 -16.41
CA ARG A 116 2.21 20.65 -17.36
C ARG A 116 1.05 21.63 -17.39
N VAL A 117 0.57 21.96 -18.58
CA VAL A 117 -0.55 22.88 -18.77
C VAL A 117 -1.66 22.14 -19.47
N VAL A 118 -2.80 22.05 -18.80
CA VAL A 118 -4.01 21.48 -19.36
C VAL A 118 -4.80 22.60 -20.01
N ASN A 119 -5.13 22.46 -21.29
CA ASN A 119 -5.89 23.40 -22.08
C ASN A 119 -7.18 22.74 -22.59
N PHE A 120 -8.31 23.42 -22.45
CA PHE A 120 -9.59 23.06 -23.07
C PHE A 120 -9.83 24.00 -24.25
N VAL A 121 -9.91 23.43 -25.45
CA VAL A 121 -9.89 24.18 -26.70
C VAL A 121 -11.24 24.05 -27.40
N SER A 122 -11.81 25.19 -27.77
CA SER A 122 -12.91 25.29 -28.73
C SER A 122 -12.33 25.35 -30.14
N THR A 123 -12.87 24.54 -31.03
CA THR A 123 -12.48 24.45 -32.46
C THR A 123 -13.50 25.10 -33.40
N ASP A 124 -14.64 25.50 -32.85
CA ASP A 124 -15.74 26.19 -33.53
C ASP A 124 -15.88 27.66 -33.07
N ASN A 125 -14.91 28.14 -32.29
CA ASN A 125 -14.86 29.48 -31.68
C ASN A 125 -16.06 29.79 -30.76
N ASN A 126 -16.68 28.74 -30.19
CA ASN A 126 -17.72 28.85 -29.18
C ASN A 126 -17.14 28.83 -27.75
N ASP A 127 -17.21 29.98 -27.07
CA ASP A 127 -16.68 30.15 -25.70
C ASP A 127 -17.40 29.33 -24.62
N SER A 128 -18.52 28.69 -24.95
CA SER A 128 -19.33 27.91 -24.02
C SER A 128 -18.98 26.42 -23.99
N THR A 129 -18.30 25.89 -25.00
CA THR A 129 -17.96 24.47 -25.14
C THR A 129 -16.50 24.26 -25.50
N PHE A 130 -16.01 23.02 -25.34
CA PHE A 130 -14.70 22.62 -25.84
C PHE A 130 -14.81 21.30 -26.61
N GLU A 131 -14.05 21.19 -27.70
CA GLU A 131 -13.98 20.00 -28.55
C GLU A 131 -12.66 19.24 -28.36
N GLU A 132 -11.67 19.82 -27.68
CA GLU A 132 -10.36 19.20 -27.51
C GLU A 132 -9.78 19.49 -26.11
N VAL A 133 -8.94 18.57 -25.64
CA VAL A 133 -8.18 18.73 -24.40
C VAL A 133 -6.71 18.43 -24.68
N ASN A 134 -5.87 19.45 -24.49
CA ASN A 134 -4.45 19.39 -24.85
C ASN A 134 -3.59 19.56 -23.59
N ILE A 135 -2.50 18.79 -23.51
CA ILE A 135 -1.54 18.87 -22.42
C ILE A 135 -0.21 19.37 -22.97
N GLY A 136 0.16 20.60 -22.64
CA GLY A 136 1.46 21.19 -22.95
C GLY A 136 2.48 20.85 -21.87
N VAL A 137 3.68 20.43 -22.26
CA VAL A 137 4.85 20.35 -21.36
C VAL A 137 5.69 21.59 -21.55
N ILE A 138 5.93 22.31 -20.46
CA ILE A 138 6.69 23.56 -20.46
C ILE A 138 8.13 23.33 -20.00
N ASP A 139 9.07 23.94 -20.72
CA ASP A 139 10.40 24.25 -20.22
C ASP A 139 10.37 25.58 -19.48
N ASP A 140 10.61 25.53 -18.17
CA ASP A 140 10.70 26.68 -17.29
C ASP A 140 12.14 26.93 -16.82
N THR A 141 13.14 26.48 -17.60
CA THR A 141 14.56 26.77 -17.31
C THR A 141 14.83 28.28 -17.33
N ASP A 142 14.12 29.02 -18.20
CA ASP A 142 14.06 30.48 -18.18
C ASP A 142 12.67 30.92 -17.69
N LYS A 143 12.58 31.21 -16.38
CA LYS A 143 11.34 31.67 -15.73
C LYS A 143 10.75 32.95 -16.35
N SER A 144 11.55 33.71 -17.10
CA SER A 144 11.09 34.93 -17.77
C SER A 144 10.52 34.68 -19.16
N ASN A 145 10.71 33.48 -19.72
CA ASN A 145 10.19 33.09 -21.04
C ASN A 145 9.96 31.57 -21.13
N PRO A 146 8.97 31.03 -20.40
CA PRO A 146 8.64 29.61 -20.45
C PRO A 146 8.19 29.20 -21.85
N LYS A 147 8.69 28.06 -22.34
CA LYS A 147 8.37 27.56 -23.69
C LYS A 147 7.64 26.24 -23.65
N ILE A 148 6.58 26.11 -24.44
CA ILE A 148 5.95 24.81 -24.68
C ILE A 148 6.92 23.96 -25.51
N LEU A 149 7.41 22.87 -24.92
CA LEU A 149 8.30 21.92 -25.57
C LEU A 149 7.54 20.93 -26.44
N LYS A 150 6.39 20.47 -25.94
CA LYS A 150 5.56 19.45 -26.56
C LYS A 150 4.12 19.68 -26.21
N THR A 151 3.24 19.25 -27.10
CA THR A 151 1.81 19.16 -26.78
C THR A 151 1.29 17.79 -27.13
N TYR A 152 0.45 17.28 -26.23
CA TYR A 152 -0.22 16.01 -26.38
C TYR A 152 -1.73 16.22 -26.41
N ASP A 153 -2.42 15.47 -27.25
CA ASP A 153 -3.87 15.40 -27.24
C ASP A 153 -4.31 14.33 -26.24
N LEU A 154 -5.30 14.66 -25.41
CA LEU A 154 -6.04 13.66 -24.66
C LEU A 154 -6.89 12.83 -25.63
N LYS A 155 -6.73 11.51 -25.60
CA LYS A 155 -7.52 10.58 -26.42
C LYS A 155 -8.51 9.75 -25.61
N ASP A 156 -8.20 9.47 -24.34
CA ASP A 156 -9.07 8.69 -23.47
C ASP A 156 -8.81 9.02 -21.99
N PHE A 157 -9.86 8.94 -21.17
CA PHE A 157 -9.80 9.13 -19.72
C PHE A 157 -10.41 7.91 -19.06
N CYS A 158 -9.63 7.19 -18.27
CA CYS A 158 -10.06 5.96 -17.62
C CYS A 158 -10.05 6.10 -16.09
N GLU A 159 -11.13 5.64 -15.46
CA GLU A 159 -11.21 5.38 -14.02
C GLU A 159 -11.28 3.87 -13.78
N TYR A 160 -10.42 3.36 -12.91
CA TYR A 160 -10.40 1.96 -12.51
C TYR A 160 -10.80 1.84 -11.06
N ASN A 161 -11.95 1.21 -10.80
CA ASN A 161 -12.38 0.90 -9.46
C ASN A 161 -11.98 -0.54 -9.15
N TYR A 162 -11.01 -0.71 -8.26
CA TYR A 162 -10.55 -2.02 -7.83
C TYR A 162 -11.20 -2.43 -6.50
N GLU A 163 -11.59 -3.69 -6.44
CA GLU A 163 -12.06 -4.37 -5.22
C GLU A 163 -11.14 -5.58 -4.97
N ILE A 164 -10.44 -5.59 -3.83
CA ILE A 164 -9.65 -6.76 -3.39
C ILE A 164 -10.57 -7.77 -2.75
N VAL A 165 -10.75 -8.91 -3.41
CA VAL A 165 -11.62 -10.01 -3.02
C VAL A 165 -10.79 -11.16 -2.43
N SER A 166 -11.23 -11.64 -1.29
CA SER A 166 -10.66 -12.77 -0.54
C SER A 166 -11.11 -14.12 -1.12
N SER A 167 -10.47 -15.20 -0.67
CA SER A 167 -10.77 -16.58 -1.11
C SER A 167 -12.14 -17.10 -0.68
N ASP A 168 -12.84 -16.36 0.19
CA ASP A 168 -14.22 -16.61 0.60
C ASP A 168 -15.23 -15.68 -0.10
N ASN A 169 -14.78 -14.93 -1.11
CA ASN A 169 -15.54 -13.93 -1.88
C ASN A 169 -15.92 -12.65 -1.10
N SER A 170 -15.34 -12.42 0.08
CA SER A 170 -15.49 -11.16 0.82
C SER A 170 -14.54 -10.08 0.29
N ALA A 171 -14.97 -8.81 0.34
CA ALA A 171 -14.23 -7.67 -0.21
C ALA A 171 -13.76 -6.71 0.90
N SER A 172 -12.44 -6.49 1.03
CA SER A 172 -11.86 -5.64 2.10
C SER A 172 -11.59 -4.21 1.68
N ASN A 173 -11.00 -4.06 0.50
CA ASN A 173 -10.30 -2.85 0.13
C ASN A 173 -10.73 -2.46 -1.27
N ASN A 174 -11.34 -1.28 -1.31
CA ASN A 174 -11.72 -0.63 -2.55
C ASN A 174 -10.81 0.57 -2.74
N PHE A 175 -10.26 0.70 -3.94
CA PHE A 175 -9.47 1.86 -4.32
C PHE A 175 -9.72 2.19 -5.78
N SER A 176 -9.60 3.47 -6.11
CA SER A 176 -9.80 3.95 -7.47
C SER A 176 -8.52 4.59 -7.97
N LEU A 177 -8.17 4.28 -9.22
CA LEU A 177 -7.05 4.86 -9.93
C LEU A 177 -7.56 5.55 -11.18
N GLN A 178 -7.00 6.70 -11.52
CA GLN A 178 -7.37 7.46 -12.71
C GLN A 178 -6.15 7.59 -13.61
N GLN A 179 -6.37 7.50 -14.92
CA GLN A 179 -5.31 7.75 -15.88
C GLN A 179 -5.85 8.36 -17.17
N MET A 180 -5.02 9.19 -17.78
CA MET A 180 -5.26 9.80 -19.07
C MET A 180 -4.32 9.19 -20.09
N PHE A 181 -4.86 8.87 -21.26
CA PHE A 181 -4.10 8.45 -22.42
C PHE A 181 -3.90 9.62 -23.35
N ILE A 182 -2.64 9.96 -23.59
CA ILE A 182 -2.27 11.10 -24.43
C ILE A 182 -1.45 10.64 -25.63
N ASN A 183 -1.60 11.35 -26.74
CA ASN A 183 -0.80 11.15 -27.96
C ASN A 183 -0.02 12.40 -28.29
N ASP A 184 1.24 12.23 -28.68
CA ASP A 184 2.08 13.31 -29.20
C ASP A 184 1.55 13.74 -30.59
N ILE A 185 1.09 14.99 -30.70
CA ILE A 185 0.43 15.54 -31.89
C ILE A 185 1.38 15.47 -33.11
N GLU A 186 2.69 15.69 -32.90
CA GLU A 186 3.67 15.70 -33.99
C GLU A 186 4.01 14.28 -34.48
N LYS A 187 3.86 13.27 -33.61
CA LYS A 187 4.16 11.86 -33.95
C LYS A 187 2.96 11.10 -34.49
N GLU A 188 1.74 11.53 -34.18
CA GLU A 188 0.52 10.92 -34.73
C GLU A 188 0.51 10.99 -36.27
N GLN A 189 1.07 12.07 -36.84
CA GLN A 189 1.24 12.22 -38.29
C GLN A 189 2.26 11.23 -38.91
N ASN A 190 3.16 10.66 -38.10
CA ASN A 190 4.27 9.82 -38.54
C ASN A 190 4.08 8.32 -38.26
N SER A 191 2.87 7.88 -37.87
CA SER A 191 2.50 6.46 -37.61
C SER A 191 3.29 5.73 -36.50
N ASN A 192 4.19 6.41 -35.80
CA ASN A 192 4.96 5.90 -34.67
C ASN A 192 4.44 6.50 -33.35
N PHE A 193 3.27 6.04 -32.89
CA PHE A 193 2.70 6.53 -31.63
C PHE A 193 3.03 5.58 -30.47
N THR A 194 3.65 6.12 -29.42
CA THR A 194 3.57 5.58 -28.07
C THR A 194 2.50 6.37 -27.34
N ARG A 195 1.48 5.68 -26.79
CA ARG A 195 0.54 6.33 -25.87
C ARG A 195 1.27 6.59 -24.57
N ASP A 196 1.44 7.86 -24.22
CA ASP A 196 1.93 8.25 -22.91
C ASP A 196 0.76 8.31 -21.93
N VAL A 197 1.07 8.21 -20.63
CA VAL A 197 0.09 8.13 -19.56
C VAL A 197 0.34 9.23 -18.53
N ILE A 198 -0.72 9.92 -18.11
CA ILE A 198 -0.72 10.89 -17.01
C ILE A 198 -1.66 10.35 -15.93
N SER A 199 -1.20 10.28 -14.68
CA SER A 199 -2.01 9.75 -13.55
C SER A 199 -1.93 10.61 -12.28
N GLU A 200 -1.31 11.78 -12.36
CA GLU A 200 -1.21 12.76 -11.28
C GLU A 200 -2.60 13.18 -10.85
N LYS A 201 -2.87 13.03 -9.54
CA LYS A 201 -4.22 13.10 -8.99
C LYS A 201 -4.91 14.43 -9.26
N GLU A 202 -4.22 15.55 -9.04
CA GLU A 202 -4.82 16.88 -9.19
C GLU A 202 -5.00 17.29 -10.66
N ILE A 203 -4.19 16.73 -11.58
CA ILE A 203 -4.39 16.90 -13.03
C ILE A 203 -5.62 16.09 -13.47
N CYS A 204 -5.66 14.81 -13.12
CA CYS A 204 -6.78 13.93 -13.47
C CYS A 204 -8.11 14.43 -12.92
N LYS A 205 -8.12 14.93 -11.67
CA LYS A 205 -9.31 15.51 -11.02
C LYS A 205 -9.85 16.72 -11.77
N PHE A 206 -8.96 17.60 -12.25
CA PHE A 206 -9.37 18.78 -13.01
C PHE A 206 -9.91 18.43 -14.39
N VAL A 207 -9.21 17.55 -15.12
CA VAL A 207 -9.67 17.08 -16.42
C VAL A 207 -11.02 16.39 -16.31
N ARG A 208 -11.18 15.50 -15.32
CA ARG A 208 -12.47 14.84 -15.04
C ARG A 208 -13.61 15.85 -14.82
N SER A 209 -13.39 16.88 -13.99
CA SER A 209 -14.43 17.85 -13.70
C SER A 209 -14.92 18.61 -14.93
N GLU A 210 -14.04 18.85 -15.90
CA GLU A 210 -14.43 19.50 -17.17
C GLU A 210 -15.04 18.49 -18.15
N LEU A 211 -14.57 17.24 -18.19
CA LEU A 211 -15.18 16.19 -19.02
C LEU A 211 -16.61 15.85 -18.58
N GLU A 212 -16.91 15.96 -17.28
CA GLU A 212 -18.25 15.77 -16.71
C GLU A 212 -19.13 17.05 -16.79
N SER A 213 -18.55 18.17 -17.21
CA SER A 213 -19.25 19.45 -17.36
C SER A 213 -20.19 19.44 -18.57
N PRO A 214 -21.33 20.17 -18.53
CA PRO A 214 -22.17 20.41 -19.71
C PRO A 214 -21.44 21.08 -20.88
N ARG A 215 -20.23 21.60 -20.66
CA ARG A 215 -19.38 22.23 -21.68
C ARG A 215 -18.61 21.25 -22.57
N ASN A 216 -18.55 19.96 -22.21
CA ASN A 216 -17.77 18.97 -22.96
C ASN A 216 -18.45 18.60 -24.28
N ASN A 217 -17.81 18.94 -25.40
CA ASN A 217 -18.19 18.58 -26.76
C ASN A 217 -17.08 17.77 -27.49
N SER A 218 -16.07 17.30 -26.77
CA SER A 218 -14.86 16.66 -27.32
C SER A 218 -15.03 15.22 -27.79
N GLY A 219 -16.18 14.61 -27.53
CA GLY A 219 -16.38 13.17 -27.70
C GLY A 219 -15.63 12.30 -26.68
N ILE A 220 -14.69 12.87 -25.90
CA ILE A 220 -13.98 12.18 -24.82
C ILE A 220 -14.92 12.03 -23.63
N LYS A 221 -15.02 10.79 -23.13
CA LYS A 221 -15.82 10.45 -21.96
C LYS A 221 -14.96 9.79 -20.90
N VAL A 222 -15.35 9.94 -19.64
CA VAL A 222 -14.77 9.17 -18.54
C VAL A 222 -15.23 7.72 -18.68
N THR A 223 -14.31 6.82 -19.01
CA THR A 223 -14.58 5.39 -19.10
C THR A 223 -14.26 4.74 -17.77
N THR A 224 -15.28 4.20 -17.10
CA THR A 224 -15.11 3.50 -15.82
C THR A 224 -14.99 2.00 -16.03
N TYR A 225 -14.01 1.38 -15.37
CA TYR A 225 -13.81 -0.06 -15.33
C TYR A 225 -13.81 -0.56 -13.89
N ASP A 226 -14.81 -1.37 -13.56
CA ASP A 226 -14.85 -2.07 -12.28
C ASP A 226 -14.08 -3.38 -12.37
N ARG A 227 -13.13 -3.57 -11.46
CA ARG A 227 -12.17 -4.66 -11.47
C ARG A 227 -12.15 -5.36 -10.12
N LYS A 228 -12.41 -6.66 -10.12
CA LYS A 228 -12.17 -7.52 -8.96
C LYS A 228 -10.81 -8.16 -9.10
N ILE A 229 -9.97 -7.97 -8.10
CA ILE A 229 -8.64 -8.55 -8.01
C ILE A 229 -8.54 -9.40 -6.75
N ARG A 230 -7.59 -10.33 -6.72
CA ARG A 230 -7.38 -11.20 -5.56
C ARG A 230 -5.92 -11.24 -5.13
N PRO A 231 -5.66 -11.45 -3.83
CA PRO A 231 -4.35 -11.89 -3.39
C PRO A 231 -4.01 -13.28 -3.97
N ALA A 232 -2.73 -13.50 -4.26
CA ALA A 232 -2.22 -14.78 -4.74
C ALA A 232 -0.91 -15.17 -4.04
N SER A 233 -0.40 -16.34 -4.41
CA SER A 233 0.95 -16.78 -4.01
C SER A 233 1.98 -15.71 -4.33
N SER A 234 2.97 -15.54 -3.45
CA SER A 234 4.00 -14.48 -3.54
C SER A 234 3.52 -13.06 -3.25
N TYR A 235 2.33 -12.92 -2.65
CA TYR A 235 1.76 -11.64 -2.19
C TYR A 235 1.39 -10.68 -3.34
N ASP A 236 1.22 -11.22 -4.55
CA ASP A 236 0.81 -10.47 -5.72
C ASP A 236 -0.73 -10.33 -5.79
N LEU A 237 -1.18 -9.25 -6.41
CA LEU A 237 -2.57 -9.06 -6.83
C LEU A 237 -2.75 -9.60 -8.25
N GLN A 238 -3.81 -10.39 -8.47
CA GLN A 238 -4.13 -10.98 -9.77
C GLN A 238 -5.49 -10.49 -10.30
N ASN A 239 -5.58 -10.33 -11.62
CA ASN A 239 -6.76 -9.82 -12.35
C ASN A 239 -7.99 -10.74 -12.39
N VAL A 240 -8.01 -11.80 -11.58
CA VAL A 240 -9.06 -12.83 -11.63
C VAL A 240 -9.87 -12.75 -10.35
N ALA A 241 -11.19 -12.64 -10.48
CA ALA A 241 -12.10 -12.76 -9.34
C ALA A 241 -11.94 -14.16 -8.71
N PRO A 242 -11.70 -14.26 -7.39
CA PRO A 242 -11.50 -15.55 -6.75
C PRO A 242 -12.83 -16.31 -6.70
N ALA A 243 -12.79 -17.62 -6.96
CA ALA A 243 -13.88 -18.49 -6.54
C ALA A 243 -13.92 -18.55 -5.00
N ASN A 244 -15.10 -18.76 -4.42
CA ASN A 244 -15.22 -19.05 -2.99
C ASN A 244 -14.67 -20.45 -2.70
N THR A 245 -13.36 -20.53 -2.51
CA THR A 245 -12.63 -21.78 -2.23
C THR A 245 -12.63 -22.13 -0.75
N MET A 246 -12.91 -21.17 0.14
CA MET A 246 -12.91 -21.39 1.58
C MET A 246 -14.17 -22.07 2.10
N LYS A 247 -15.33 -21.90 1.45
CA LYS A 247 -16.60 -22.53 1.86
C LYS A 247 -16.50 -24.06 1.96
N ASN A 248 -15.73 -24.67 1.07
CA ASN A 248 -15.54 -26.12 0.98
C ASN A 248 -14.13 -26.55 1.40
N ALA A 249 -13.38 -25.68 2.10
CA ALA A 249 -12.06 -26.03 2.58
C ALA A 249 -12.14 -27.14 3.62
N VAL A 250 -11.18 -28.06 3.60
CA VAL A 250 -11.15 -29.17 4.56
C VAL A 250 -10.65 -28.63 5.91
N PRO A 251 -11.40 -28.80 7.02
CA PRO A 251 -10.94 -28.32 8.31
C PRO A 251 -9.65 -29.01 8.73
N CYS A 252 -8.74 -28.27 9.36
CA CYS A 252 -7.55 -28.86 9.96
C CYS A 252 -7.92 -29.60 11.25
N ASP A 253 -7.30 -30.76 11.49
CA ASP A 253 -7.43 -31.48 12.75
C ASP A 253 -6.43 -30.96 13.79
N TYR A 254 -6.95 -30.29 14.82
CA TYR A 254 -6.19 -29.76 15.94
C TYR A 254 -6.36 -30.59 17.23
N SER A 255 -7.08 -31.72 17.19
CA SER A 255 -7.40 -32.53 18.39
C SER A 255 -6.18 -33.03 19.15
N LYS A 256 -5.05 -33.19 18.46
CA LYS A 256 -3.77 -33.64 19.00
C LYS A 256 -2.95 -32.54 19.69
N TYR A 257 -3.36 -31.28 19.62
CA TYR A 257 -2.63 -30.15 20.20
C TYR A 257 -3.31 -29.60 21.45
N LYS A 258 -2.51 -29.10 22.39
CA LYS A 258 -3.04 -28.45 23.60
C LYS A 258 -3.53 -27.05 23.24
N ARG A 259 -4.82 -26.78 23.41
CA ARG A 259 -5.38 -25.43 23.26
C ARG A 259 -4.93 -24.54 24.42
N LEU A 260 -4.30 -23.42 24.11
CA LEU A 260 -3.84 -22.42 25.09
C LEU A 260 -4.88 -21.32 25.33
N GLY A 261 -5.67 -21.00 24.31
CA GLY A 261 -6.70 -19.99 24.40
C GLY A 261 -7.33 -19.69 23.04
N SER A 262 -8.26 -18.74 23.02
CA SER A 262 -8.82 -18.19 21.80
C SER A 262 -9.29 -16.77 22.01
N GLN A 263 -9.36 -16.01 20.93
CA GLN A 263 -9.84 -14.64 20.92
C GLN A 263 -10.75 -14.44 19.72
N ASP A 264 -11.90 -13.82 19.96
CA ASP A 264 -12.75 -13.31 18.90
C ASP A 264 -12.24 -11.95 18.44
N TYR A 265 -12.23 -11.76 17.13
CA TYR A 265 -11.75 -10.57 16.46
C TYR A 265 -12.75 -10.14 15.40
N LYS A 266 -13.15 -8.87 15.43
CA LYS A 266 -14.01 -8.28 14.42
C LYS A 266 -13.14 -7.45 13.46
N GLY A 267 -12.98 -7.93 12.24
CA GLY A 267 -12.36 -7.15 11.17
C GLY A 267 -13.40 -6.55 10.23
N LYS A 268 -12.94 -5.75 9.28
CA LYS A 268 -13.78 -5.14 8.25
C LYS A 268 -14.51 -6.18 7.39
N ASN A 269 -13.90 -7.36 7.18
CA ASN A 269 -14.44 -8.40 6.30
C ASN A 269 -15.21 -9.51 6.99
N GLY A 270 -15.40 -9.43 8.30
CA GLY A 270 -16.18 -10.41 9.06
C GLY A 270 -15.65 -10.59 10.47
N ASN A 271 -16.26 -11.52 11.20
CA ASN A 271 -15.75 -11.94 12.49
C ASN A 271 -14.88 -13.18 12.33
N TYR A 272 -13.85 -13.23 13.15
CA TYR A 272 -12.83 -14.25 13.18
C TYR A 272 -12.67 -14.75 14.60
N ASN A 273 -12.53 -16.06 14.76
CA ASN A 273 -12.05 -16.65 16.00
C ASN A 273 -10.61 -17.14 15.77
N ILE A 274 -9.67 -16.54 16.49
CA ILE A 274 -8.26 -16.92 16.49
C ILE A 274 -8.05 -17.88 17.67
N THR A 275 -7.51 -19.07 17.43
CA THR A 275 -7.22 -20.05 18.48
C THR A 275 -5.73 -20.39 18.50
N TYR A 276 -5.17 -20.43 19.70
CA TYR A 276 -3.76 -20.66 20.00
C TYR A 276 -3.54 -22.09 20.49
N TYR A 277 -2.52 -22.77 19.95
CA TYR A 277 -2.18 -24.13 20.33
C TYR A 277 -0.70 -24.27 20.64
N SER A 278 -0.39 -25.15 21.60
CA SER A 278 0.93 -25.74 21.77
C SER A 278 0.94 -27.13 21.15
N ILE A 279 1.92 -27.37 20.30
CA ILE A 279 2.23 -28.65 19.67
C ILE A 279 2.97 -29.55 20.67
N THR A 280 3.85 -28.98 21.49
CA THR A 280 4.69 -29.71 22.47
C THR A 280 4.00 -29.93 23.81
N GLY A 281 2.87 -29.24 24.07
CA GLY A 281 2.15 -29.27 25.35
C GLY A 281 2.63 -28.23 26.37
N ALA A 282 3.62 -27.40 26.01
CA ALA A 282 4.08 -26.26 26.78
C ALA A 282 3.01 -25.15 26.87
N ASP A 283 3.33 -24.05 27.57
CA ASP A 283 2.50 -22.83 27.63
C ASP A 283 2.93 -21.79 26.59
N GLU A 284 3.56 -22.24 25.50
CA GLU A 284 4.05 -21.39 24.41
C GLU A 284 3.19 -21.57 23.15
N ILE A 285 2.89 -20.47 22.46
CA ILE A 285 2.12 -20.50 21.23
C ILE A 285 3.03 -21.00 20.10
N GLU A 286 2.68 -22.15 19.53
CA GLU A 286 3.44 -22.79 18.45
C GLU A 286 2.61 -22.89 17.15
N LEU A 287 1.29 -22.79 17.26
CA LEU A 287 0.37 -22.83 16.12
C LEU A 287 -0.83 -21.91 16.35
N VAL A 288 -1.23 -21.21 15.29
CA VAL A 288 -2.42 -20.36 15.27
C VAL A 288 -3.39 -20.85 14.21
N SER A 289 -4.64 -21.04 14.59
CA SER A 289 -5.74 -21.26 13.66
C SER A 289 -6.65 -20.04 13.59
N LEU A 290 -7.23 -19.80 12.43
CA LEU A 290 -8.24 -18.78 12.18
C LEU A 290 -9.52 -19.46 11.69
N LYS A 291 -10.65 -19.17 12.33
CA LYS A 291 -11.98 -19.51 11.84
C LYS A 291 -12.74 -18.23 11.52
N LYS A 292 -13.08 -18.03 10.25
CA LYS A 292 -14.00 -16.96 9.85
C LYS A 292 -15.45 -17.43 9.98
N ASP A 293 -16.37 -16.53 10.28
CA ASP A 293 -17.81 -16.80 10.29
C ASP A 293 -18.27 -17.62 9.08
N GLY A 294 -19.02 -18.69 9.33
CA GLY A 294 -19.54 -19.58 8.29
C GLY A 294 -18.50 -20.49 7.61
N GLY A 295 -17.23 -20.43 8.01
CA GLY A 295 -16.14 -21.25 7.47
C GLY A 295 -15.52 -22.23 8.48
N PRO A 296 -14.66 -23.15 7.99
CA PRO A 296 -13.86 -24.04 8.83
C PRO A 296 -12.70 -23.28 9.51
N ALA A 297 -12.13 -23.89 10.55
CA ALA A 297 -10.89 -23.40 11.16
C ALA A 297 -9.68 -23.84 10.31
N LEU A 298 -8.90 -22.87 9.83
CA LEU A 298 -7.73 -23.07 8.97
C LEU A 298 -6.45 -22.61 9.67
N THR A 299 -5.29 -23.13 9.28
CA THR A 299 -4.01 -22.78 9.92
C THR A 299 -3.46 -21.50 9.33
N VAL A 300 -3.08 -20.52 10.16
CA VAL A 300 -2.38 -19.30 9.72
C VAL A 300 -0.95 -19.67 9.33
N ARG A 301 -0.52 -19.32 8.12
CA ARG A 301 0.83 -19.60 7.61
C ARG A 301 1.65 -18.36 7.33
N ALA A 302 1.01 -17.31 6.85
CA ALA A 302 1.65 -16.02 6.68
C ALA A 302 0.71 -14.87 6.97
N ASN A 303 1.26 -13.79 7.48
CA ASN A 303 0.64 -12.50 7.70
C ASN A 303 1.48 -11.45 6.98
N ILE A 304 0.89 -10.74 6.01
CA ILE A 304 1.61 -9.82 5.14
C ILE A 304 0.91 -8.46 5.16
N PRO A 305 1.45 -7.49 5.92
CA PRO A 305 1.19 -6.08 5.68
C PRO A 305 1.77 -5.72 4.30
N ALA A 306 0.90 -5.45 3.34
CA ALA A 306 1.25 -5.30 1.94
C ALA A 306 1.08 -3.85 1.46
N LYS A 307 1.95 -3.45 0.53
CA LYS A 307 1.94 -2.16 -0.15
C LYS A 307 2.03 -2.37 -1.66
N ALA A 308 1.05 -1.84 -2.38
CA ALA A 308 1.03 -1.80 -3.84
C ALA A 308 1.35 -0.38 -4.31
N THR A 309 2.34 -0.23 -5.17
CA THR A 309 2.70 1.03 -5.83
C THR A 309 2.28 0.97 -7.30
N PHE A 310 1.52 1.95 -7.76
CA PHE A 310 1.06 2.08 -9.14
C PHE A 310 1.77 3.26 -9.82
N PHE A 311 1.89 3.19 -11.14
CA PHE A 311 2.42 4.26 -12.00
C PHE A 311 3.83 4.74 -11.69
N ALA A 312 4.65 3.90 -11.04
CA ALA A 312 5.98 4.26 -10.55
C ALA A 312 6.99 4.73 -11.61
N LYS A 313 6.71 4.56 -12.90
CA LYS A 313 7.59 4.92 -14.02
C LYS A 313 7.12 6.13 -14.82
N ASP A 314 5.81 6.36 -14.85
CA ASP A 314 5.19 7.22 -15.85
C ASP A 314 4.59 8.50 -15.23
N SER A 315 4.42 8.53 -13.89
CA SER A 315 3.85 9.66 -13.14
C SER A 315 4.13 9.58 -11.64
N GLU A 316 3.54 10.48 -10.84
CA GLU A 316 3.55 10.39 -9.38
C GLU A 316 3.03 9.01 -8.89
N PRO A 317 3.80 8.24 -8.10
CA PRO A 317 3.40 6.91 -7.69
C PRO A 317 2.20 6.93 -6.74
N GLN A 318 1.15 6.17 -7.06
CA GLN A 318 0.02 5.98 -6.16
C GLN A 318 0.22 4.75 -5.29
N ILE A 319 0.09 4.89 -3.97
CA ILE A 319 0.39 3.84 -3.00
C ILE A 319 -0.89 3.39 -2.30
N ILE A 320 -1.14 2.08 -2.30
CA ILE A 320 -2.25 1.44 -1.60
C ILE A 320 -1.71 0.44 -0.59
N GLU A 321 -2.14 0.56 0.67
CA GLU A 321 -1.83 -0.37 1.74
C GLU A 321 -2.99 -1.34 1.98
N TYR A 322 -2.67 -2.62 2.15
CA TYR A 322 -3.64 -3.68 2.38
C TYR A 322 -3.01 -4.82 3.18
N GLY A 323 -3.83 -5.67 3.80
CA GLY A 323 -3.35 -6.78 4.61
C GLY A 323 -3.73 -8.11 3.99
N ILE A 324 -2.80 -9.07 3.92
CA ILE A 324 -3.06 -10.43 3.41
C ILE A 324 -2.72 -11.45 4.49
N VAL A 325 -3.64 -12.37 4.75
CA VAL A 325 -3.44 -13.54 5.60
C VAL A 325 -3.49 -14.80 4.71
N GLU A 326 -2.37 -15.54 4.66
CA GLU A 326 -2.31 -16.86 4.04
C GLU A 326 -2.73 -17.93 5.06
N LEU A 327 -3.76 -18.68 4.70
CA LEU A 327 -4.31 -19.80 5.45
C LEU A 327 -4.03 -21.10 4.70
N LYS A 328 -3.91 -22.19 5.45
CA LYS A 328 -3.88 -23.55 4.92
C LYS A 328 -5.01 -24.40 5.47
N ASP A 329 -5.62 -25.18 4.58
CA ASP A 329 -6.61 -26.20 4.93
C ASP A 329 -5.95 -27.54 5.31
N GLY A 330 -6.77 -28.50 5.73
CA GLY A 330 -6.31 -29.84 6.13
C GLY A 330 -5.64 -30.64 5.01
N ASN A 331 -5.78 -30.21 3.75
CA ASN A 331 -5.13 -30.77 2.57
C ASN A 331 -3.95 -29.90 2.08
N ASP A 332 -3.44 -29.00 2.93
CA ASP A 332 -2.35 -28.06 2.64
C ASP A 332 -2.65 -27.06 1.51
N ARG A 333 -3.92 -26.93 1.08
CA ARG A 333 -4.31 -25.94 0.06
C ARG A 333 -4.29 -24.55 0.67
N LYS A 334 -3.80 -23.59 -0.11
CA LYS A 334 -3.65 -22.20 0.30
C LYS A 334 -4.93 -21.40 0.03
N HIS A 335 -5.30 -20.60 1.01
CA HIS A 335 -6.38 -19.62 0.92
C HIS A 335 -5.88 -18.28 1.41
N TYR A 336 -6.45 -17.21 0.89
CA TYR A 336 -6.03 -15.85 1.20
C TYR A 336 -7.21 -15.02 1.66
N ILE A 337 -7.08 -14.39 2.82
CA ILE A 337 -8.00 -13.36 3.29
C ILE A 337 -7.28 -12.03 3.19
N SER A 338 -7.91 -11.06 2.54
CA SER A 338 -7.49 -9.67 2.60
C SER A 338 -8.31 -8.96 3.67
N ASP A 339 -7.67 -8.46 4.73
CA ASP A 339 -8.29 -7.70 5.82
C ASP A 339 -7.18 -7.05 6.66
N MET A 340 -7.09 -5.72 6.65
CA MET A 340 -6.02 -4.99 7.35
C MET A 340 -6.16 -5.07 8.88
N ASP A 341 -7.39 -5.09 9.39
CA ASP A 341 -7.64 -5.17 10.83
C ASP A 341 -7.14 -6.53 11.35
N LEU A 342 -7.53 -7.61 10.66
CA LEU A 342 -7.03 -8.95 10.97
C LEU A 342 -5.50 -9.04 10.86
N THR A 343 -4.92 -8.41 9.83
CA THR A 343 -3.46 -8.39 9.62
C THR A 343 -2.73 -7.69 10.78
N ASN A 344 -3.29 -6.59 11.29
CA ASN A 344 -2.76 -5.89 12.45
C ASN A 344 -2.87 -6.74 13.72
N ALA A 345 -4.00 -7.42 13.94
CA ALA A 345 -4.18 -8.33 15.07
C ALA A 345 -3.17 -9.48 15.07
N LEU A 346 -2.97 -10.12 13.91
CA LEU A 346 -1.96 -11.18 13.77
C LEU A 346 -0.54 -10.65 13.92
N THR A 347 -0.27 -9.40 13.56
CA THR A 347 1.04 -8.77 13.82
C THR A 347 1.32 -8.64 15.32
N ILE A 348 0.30 -8.30 16.12
CA ILE A 348 0.43 -8.23 17.58
C ILE A 348 0.71 -9.63 18.15
N ILE A 349 -0.04 -10.65 17.71
CA ILE A 349 0.16 -12.05 18.14
C ILE A 349 1.56 -12.55 17.78
N TYR A 350 2.04 -12.24 16.57
CA TYR A 350 3.38 -12.62 16.13
C TYR A 350 4.49 -12.04 17.03
N ASN A 351 4.28 -10.83 17.56
CA ASN A 351 5.23 -10.13 18.42
C ASN A 351 5.01 -10.42 19.92
N ASP A 352 4.05 -11.28 20.28
CA ASP A 352 3.80 -11.66 21.67
C ASP A 352 5.00 -12.43 22.25
N PRO A 353 5.50 -12.08 23.45
CA PRO A 353 6.57 -12.84 24.11
C PRO A 353 6.26 -14.33 24.34
N ALA A 354 4.98 -14.72 24.41
CA ALA A 354 4.54 -16.12 24.53
C ALA A 354 4.54 -16.87 23.20
N SER A 355 4.78 -16.19 22.07
CA SER A 355 4.90 -16.80 20.74
C SER A 355 6.31 -17.31 20.48
N CYS A 356 6.43 -18.56 20.04
CA CYS A 356 7.72 -19.10 19.63
C CYS A 356 8.17 -18.53 18.27
N TYR A 357 9.47 -18.62 17.98
CA TYR A 357 9.96 -18.40 16.62
C TYR A 357 9.30 -19.40 15.66
N ASN A 358 8.59 -18.91 14.63
CA ASN A 358 7.94 -19.66 13.53
C ASN A 358 6.45 -20.08 13.68
N VAL A 359 5.65 -19.46 14.56
CA VAL A 359 4.19 -19.71 14.61
C VAL A 359 3.51 -19.51 13.25
N PHE A 360 3.90 -18.46 12.53
CA PHE A 360 3.64 -18.21 11.12
C PHE A 360 4.67 -17.18 10.61
N THR A 361 4.74 -16.94 9.30
CA THR A 361 5.63 -15.88 8.77
C THR A 361 4.94 -14.52 8.85
N CYS A 362 5.58 -13.51 9.46
CA CYS A 362 5.10 -12.12 9.41
C CYS A 362 6.14 -11.23 8.72
N LYS A 363 5.89 -10.85 7.47
CA LYS A 363 6.84 -10.04 6.68
C LYS A 363 6.09 -9.05 5.78
N PRO A 364 6.53 -7.78 5.72
CA PRO A 364 5.92 -6.82 4.81
C PRO A 364 6.17 -7.19 3.35
N GLY A 365 5.17 -6.96 2.50
CA GLY A 365 5.24 -7.20 1.06
C GLY A 365 5.13 -5.89 0.28
N ASN A 366 6.09 -5.61 -0.61
CA ASN A 366 6.04 -4.44 -1.49
C ASN A 366 5.99 -4.91 -2.94
N LYS A 367 5.01 -4.43 -3.70
CA LYS A 367 4.85 -4.75 -5.13
C LYS A 367 4.54 -3.52 -5.95
N VAL A 368 5.11 -3.46 -7.15
CA VAL A 368 4.88 -2.38 -8.11
C VAL A 368 4.05 -2.93 -9.26
N TYR A 369 3.05 -2.18 -9.72
CA TYR A 369 2.18 -2.57 -10.82
C TYR A 369 2.13 -1.48 -11.88
N ASN A 370 2.08 -1.90 -13.14
CA ASN A 370 1.55 -1.08 -14.22
C ASN A 370 0.09 -1.47 -14.50
N ILE A 371 -0.64 -0.63 -15.24
CA ILE A 371 -2.05 -0.82 -15.55
C ILE A 371 -2.26 -0.76 -17.05
N SER A 372 -2.82 -1.84 -17.60
CA SER A 372 -3.22 -1.86 -19.02
C SER A 372 -4.37 -0.88 -19.29
N PRO A 373 -4.64 -0.51 -20.56
CA PRO A 373 -5.77 0.36 -20.92
C PRO A 373 -7.16 -0.10 -20.54
N LYS A 374 -7.33 -1.36 -20.15
CA LYS A 374 -8.59 -1.88 -19.65
C LYS A 374 -8.59 -2.09 -18.13
N GLY A 375 -7.53 -1.75 -17.42
CA GLY A 375 -7.48 -1.92 -15.96
C GLY A 375 -7.03 -3.30 -15.49
N ALA A 376 -6.33 -4.06 -16.32
CA ALA A 376 -5.59 -5.22 -15.83
C ALA A 376 -4.27 -4.76 -15.19
N LEU A 377 -4.00 -5.24 -13.98
CA LEU A 377 -2.75 -5.08 -13.24
C LEU A 377 -1.64 -5.93 -13.87
N ILE A 378 -0.48 -5.32 -14.09
CA ILE A 378 0.71 -5.97 -14.63
C ILE A 378 1.80 -5.82 -13.57
N PRO A 379 2.16 -6.88 -12.82
CA PRO A 379 3.22 -6.79 -11.83
C PRO A 379 4.55 -6.46 -12.51
N LEU A 380 5.28 -5.50 -11.94
CA LEU A 380 6.63 -5.13 -12.34
C LEU A 380 7.61 -5.82 -11.38
N ASN A 381 8.64 -6.46 -11.94
CA ASN A 381 9.71 -7.11 -11.18
C ASN A 381 10.74 -6.12 -10.66
#